data_AF-A0A090R1S3-F1
#
_entry.id   AF-A0A090R1S3-F1
#
_cell.length_a   1.000
_cell.length_b   1.000
_cell.length_c   1.000
_cell.angle_alpha   90.00
_cell.angle_beta   90.00
_cell.angle_gamma   90.00
#
_symmetry.space_group_name_H-M   'P 1'
#
loop_
_entity.id
_entity.type
_entity.pdbx_description
1 polymer ?
#
loop_
_entity_poly.entity_id
_entity_poly.type
_entity_poly.pdbx_seq_one_letter_code
_entity_poly.pdbx_strand_id
1 'polypeptide(L)'
;MYDDLSKQAVAYRQISLLLRRPPGREAFPGDVFYLHSRLLERAARVSEHYVEKFTNGEVKGRTGSLTALPIIETQAGDVSAFVPTNVISITDGQIFLQTELFNAGIRPAVDPGISVSRVGGAAQTKIIKKLSGGIRTALAQYRELAAFAQFSSDLDEATKKQLNHGQKVTELMKQKQYAPMSVFEQAVVILRLKKAT
;
A
#
# COMPACT_ATOMS: atom_id res chain seq x y z
N MET A 1 3.26 8.15 10.89
CA MET A 1 4.08 7.61 9.79
C MET A 1 5.45 7.27 10.36
N TYR A 2 6.07 6.17 9.94
CA TYR A 2 7.43 5.80 10.36
C TYR A 2 8.35 5.83 9.13
N ASP A 3 9.31 6.75 9.12
CA ASP A 3 10.19 7.05 7.98
C ASP A 3 11.67 6.96 8.40
N ASP A 4 12.36 5.84 8.17
CA ASP A 4 11.85 4.55 7.68
C ASP A 4 12.27 3.39 8.60
N LEU A 5 11.50 2.30 8.55
CA LEU A 5 11.74 1.12 9.40
C LEU A 5 12.93 0.29 8.90
N SER A 6 13.36 0.43 7.65
CA SER A 6 14.56 -0.24 7.13
C SER A 6 15.81 0.28 7.85
N LYS A 7 15.93 1.62 7.97
CA LYS A 7 17.02 2.28 8.69
C LYS A 7 16.96 2.01 10.19
N GLN A 8 15.76 1.93 10.78
CA GLN A 8 15.62 1.48 12.18
C GLN A 8 16.18 0.07 12.39
N ALA A 9 15.86 -0.88 11.50
CA ALA A 9 16.38 -2.24 11.59
C ALA A 9 17.91 -2.28 11.45
N VAL A 10 18.48 -1.48 10.54
CA VAL A 10 19.95 -1.36 10.38
C VAL A 10 20.61 -0.81 11.64
N ALA A 11 20.04 0.23 12.25
CA ALA A 11 20.53 0.78 13.51
C ALA A 11 20.46 -0.24 14.66
N TYR A 12 19.36 -1.00 14.76
CA TYR A 12 19.21 -2.05 15.76
C TYR A 12 20.19 -3.20 15.56
N ARG A 13 20.46 -3.56 14.29
CA ARG A 13 21.50 -4.53 13.92
C ARG A 13 22.87 -4.08 14.40
N GLN A 14 23.24 -2.81 14.15
CA GLN A 14 24.53 -2.28 14.59
C GLN A 14 24.70 -2.40 16.12
N ILE A 15 23.70 -1.99 16.89
CA ILE A 15 23.72 -2.12 18.35
C ILE A 15 23.85 -3.59 18.77
N SER A 16 23.08 -4.48 18.15
CA SER A 16 23.10 -5.91 18.49
C SER A 16 24.46 -6.56 18.23
N LEU A 17 25.11 -6.20 17.12
CA LEU A 17 26.45 -6.69 16.78
C LEU A 17 27.52 -6.13 17.73
N LEU A 18 27.43 -4.85 18.12
CA LEU A 18 28.32 -4.24 19.12
C LEU A 18 28.20 -4.94 20.48
N LEU A 19 26.98 -5.36 20.84
CA LEU A 19 26.71 -6.15 22.05
C LEU A 19 27.06 -7.64 21.89
N ARG A 20 27.70 -8.05 20.78
CA ARG A 20 28.09 -9.43 20.48
C ARG A 20 26.91 -10.43 20.52
N ARG A 21 25.70 -9.98 20.20
CA ARG A 21 24.56 -10.89 20.02
C ARG A 21 24.75 -11.70 18.73
N PRO A 22 24.38 -12.99 18.72
CA PRO A 22 24.55 -13.83 17.54
C PRO A 22 23.67 -13.31 16.36
N PRO A 23 24.24 -13.12 15.15
CA PRO A 23 23.49 -12.70 13.98
C PRO A 23 22.73 -13.86 13.33
N GLY A 24 21.60 -13.55 12.70
CA GLY A 24 20.80 -14.45 11.87
C GLY A 24 20.87 -14.09 10.38
N ARG A 25 19.74 -14.25 9.68
CA ARG A 25 19.60 -13.93 8.24
C ARG A 25 19.95 -12.46 7.96
N GLU A 26 20.73 -12.22 6.90
CA GLU A 26 21.21 -10.88 6.50
C GLU A 26 21.91 -10.10 7.64
N ALA A 27 22.53 -10.84 8.57
CA ALA A 27 23.20 -10.35 9.78
C ALA A 27 22.30 -9.62 10.78
N PHE A 28 20.97 -9.67 10.64
CA PHE A 28 20.04 -9.10 11.63
C PHE A 28 19.95 -9.98 12.88
N PRO A 29 19.68 -9.41 14.06
CA PRO A 29 19.44 -10.19 15.27
C PRO A 29 18.13 -10.98 15.15
N GLY A 30 18.03 -12.12 15.85
CA GLY A 30 16.86 -13.01 15.76
C GLY A 30 15.52 -12.38 16.19
N ASP A 31 15.57 -11.32 17.00
CA ASP A 31 14.42 -10.57 17.49
C ASP A 31 14.08 -9.32 16.65
N VAL A 32 14.65 -9.17 15.45
CA VAL A 32 14.31 -8.04 14.53
C VAL A 32 12.83 -8.03 14.15
N PHE A 33 12.19 -9.21 14.05
CA PHE A 33 10.75 -9.30 13.86
C PHE A 33 9.99 -8.69 15.04
N TYR A 34 10.41 -9.03 16.27
CA TYR A 34 9.80 -8.53 17.50
C TYR A 34 9.95 -7.01 17.66
N LEU A 35 11.04 -6.43 17.18
CA LEU A 35 11.25 -4.98 17.16
C LEU A 35 10.11 -4.25 16.44
N HIS A 36 9.73 -4.71 15.24
CA HIS A 36 8.68 -4.09 14.44
C HIS A 36 7.29 -4.53 14.86
N SER A 37 7.09 -5.79 15.27
CA SER A 37 5.76 -6.27 15.65
C SER A 37 5.24 -5.52 16.87
N ARG A 38 6.02 -5.43 17.95
CA ARG A 38 5.61 -4.68 19.16
C ARG A 38 5.37 -3.19 18.90
N LEU A 39 5.99 -2.63 17.86
CA LEU A 39 5.80 -1.23 17.47
C LEU A 39 4.49 -1.06 16.70
N LEU A 40 4.27 -1.88 15.68
CA LEU A 40 3.14 -1.77 14.76
C LEU A 40 1.83 -2.29 15.37
N GLU A 41 1.88 -3.29 16.25
CA GLU A 41 0.71 -3.77 17.01
C GLU A 41 0.10 -2.71 17.94
N ARG A 42 0.81 -1.60 18.20
CA ARG A 42 0.25 -0.46 18.94
C ARG A 42 -0.73 0.36 18.10
N ALA A 43 -0.68 0.24 16.77
CA ALA A 43 -1.56 0.95 15.86
C ALA A 43 -2.87 0.19 15.69
N ALA A 44 -3.81 0.44 16.60
CA ALA A 44 -5.11 -0.24 16.63
C ALA A 44 -6.27 0.74 16.81
N ARG A 45 -7.48 0.25 16.59
CA ARG A 45 -8.73 0.88 17.02
C ARG A 45 -9.20 0.25 18.32
N VAL A 46 -9.40 1.06 19.35
CA VAL A 46 -9.88 0.61 20.66
C VAL A 46 -11.40 0.72 20.78
N SER A 47 -12.00 -0.16 21.56
CA SER A 47 -13.44 -0.16 21.81
C SER A 47 -13.86 1.00 22.73
N GLU A 48 -15.16 1.32 22.72
CA GLU A 48 -15.72 2.38 23.58
C GLU A 48 -15.49 2.08 25.06
N HIS A 49 -15.65 0.82 25.45
CA HIS A 49 -15.42 0.35 26.83
C HIS A 49 -13.98 0.60 27.29
N TYR A 50 -12.99 0.35 26.41
CA TYR A 50 -11.59 0.62 26.75
C TYR A 50 -11.36 2.11 26.97
N VAL A 51 -11.91 2.97 26.09
CA VAL A 51 -11.76 4.43 26.20
C VAL A 51 -12.40 4.95 27.48
N GLU A 52 -13.61 4.50 27.80
CA GLU A 52 -14.31 4.91 29.02
C GLU A 52 -13.52 4.50 30.27
N LYS A 53 -13.03 3.25 30.31
CA LYS A 53 -12.21 2.75 31.43
C LYS A 53 -10.88 3.51 31.56
N PHE A 54 -10.19 3.76 30.44
CA PHE A 54 -8.89 4.43 30.43
C PHE A 54 -9.00 5.91 30.81
N THR A 55 -10.11 6.56 30.46
CA THR A 55 -10.39 7.98 30.75
C THR A 55 -11.17 8.18 32.06
N ASN A 56 -11.32 7.15 32.90
CA ASN A 56 -12.08 7.21 34.15
C ASN A 56 -13.51 7.78 33.99
N GLY A 57 -14.15 7.51 32.84
CA GLY A 57 -15.50 7.96 32.53
C GLY A 57 -15.63 9.38 31.98
N GLU A 58 -14.52 10.10 31.74
CA GLU A 58 -14.55 11.43 31.12
C GLU A 58 -15.01 11.39 29.66
N VAL A 59 -14.63 10.33 28.93
CA VAL A 59 -14.99 10.13 27.53
C VAL A 59 -15.90 8.92 27.40
N LYS A 60 -17.17 9.15 27.03
CA LYS A 60 -18.21 8.11 26.86
C LYS A 60 -18.69 8.01 25.41
N GLY A 61 -18.99 6.80 24.97
CA GLY A 61 -19.57 6.54 23.63
C GLY A 61 -18.65 6.88 22.46
N ARG A 62 -17.33 6.95 22.67
CA ARG A 62 -16.35 7.23 21.60
C ARG A 62 -15.31 6.13 21.51
N THR A 63 -14.87 5.87 20.28
CA THR A 63 -13.72 4.99 20.00
C THR A 63 -12.50 5.83 19.66
N GLY A 64 -11.31 5.34 20.03
CA GLY A 64 -10.02 5.91 19.62
C GLY A 64 -9.33 5.04 18.59
N SER A 65 -8.45 5.62 17.77
CA SER A 65 -7.65 4.86 16.81
C SER A 65 -6.29 5.50 16.58
N LEU A 66 -5.27 4.66 16.41
CA LEU A 66 -3.96 5.05 15.91
C LEU A 66 -3.70 4.35 14.57
N THR A 67 -3.56 5.11 13.49
CA THR A 67 -3.23 4.57 12.17
C THR A 67 -1.74 4.71 11.89
N ALA A 68 -1.08 3.60 11.56
CA ALA A 68 0.32 3.58 11.19
C ALA A 68 0.49 3.38 9.68
N LEU A 69 1.43 4.14 9.09
CA LEU A 69 1.93 3.94 7.74
C LEU A 69 3.46 3.82 7.85
N PRO A 70 3.99 2.60 7.95
CA PRO A 70 5.44 2.36 7.93
C PRO A 70 5.98 2.45 6.51
N ILE A 71 7.16 3.05 6.36
CA ILE A 71 7.91 3.08 5.11
C ILE A 71 9.03 2.04 5.20
N ILE A 72 9.16 1.25 4.14
CA ILE A 72 10.22 0.26 3.95
C ILE A 72 10.88 0.54 2.61
N GLU A 73 12.18 0.71 2.65
CA GLU A 73 13.03 0.77 1.47
C GLU A 73 13.41 -0.65 1.06
N THR A 74 13.10 -1.02 -0.20
CA THR A 74 13.56 -2.26 -0.82
C THR A 74 14.76 -2.00 -1.72
N GLN A 75 15.69 -2.95 -1.80
CA GLN A 75 16.85 -2.84 -2.67
C GLN A 75 16.53 -3.49 -4.01
N ALA A 76 16.73 -2.76 -5.11
CA ALA A 76 16.43 -3.22 -6.47
C ALA A 76 15.01 -3.82 -6.67
N GLY A 77 14.04 -3.39 -5.85
CA GLY A 77 12.67 -3.92 -5.91
C GLY A 77 12.48 -5.30 -5.28
N ASP A 78 13.48 -5.85 -4.59
CA ASP A 78 13.37 -7.14 -3.91
C ASP A 78 12.45 -7.07 -2.68
N VAL A 79 11.23 -7.54 -2.84
CA VAL A 79 10.22 -7.67 -1.77
C VAL A 79 10.40 -8.90 -0.90
N SER A 80 11.25 -9.85 -1.32
CA SER A 80 11.50 -11.12 -0.62
C SER A 80 12.64 -11.04 0.39
N ALA A 81 13.32 -9.89 0.45
CA ALA A 81 14.32 -9.59 1.46
C ALA A 81 13.75 -9.71 2.89
N PHE A 82 14.63 -9.96 3.85
CA PHE A 82 14.20 -10.38 5.20
C PHE A 82 13.36 -9.32 5.94
N VAL A 83 13.83 -8.07 5.99
CA VAL A 83 13.09 -6.99 6.69
C VAL A 83 11.78 -6.62 5.99
N PRO A 84 11.72 -6.43 4.66
CA PRO A 84 10.46 -6.22 3.95
C PRO A 84 9.42 -7.32 4.19
N THR A 85 9.83 -8.59 4.09
CA THR A 85 8.94 -9.75 4.31
C THR A 85 8.36 -9.75 5.72
N ASN A 86 9.19 -9.46 6.73
CA ASN A 86 8.74 -9.36 8.12
C ASN A 86 7.67 -8.28 8.29
N VAL A 87 7.88 -7.09 7.74
CA VAL A 87 6.91 -5.99 7.89
C VAL A 87 5.62 -6.27 7.13
N ILE A 88 5.68 -6.85 5.92
CA ILE A 88 4.49 -7.30 5.16
C ILE A 88 3.67 -8.31 5.98
N SER A 89 4.33 -9.20 6.73
CA SER A 89 3.62 -10.18 7.56
C SER A 89 2.90 -9.55 8.77
N ILE A 90 3.38 -8.39 9.26
CA ILE A 90 2.80 -7.67 10.41
C ILE A 90 1.66 -6.75 9.96
N THR A 91 1.83 -6.03 8.85
CA THR A 91 0.87 -5.01 8.41
C THR A 91 -0.38 -5.61 7.76
N ASP A 92 -1.50 -4.89 7.87
CA ASP A 92 -2.80 -5.24 7.24
C ASP A 92 -2.89 -4.90 5.74
N GLY A 93 -1.76 -4.86 5.05
CA GLY A 93 -1.67 -4.51 3.63
C GLY A 93 -0.46 -3.64 3.33
N GLN A 94 -0.23 -3.43 2.04
CA GLN A 94 0.91 -2.70 1.54
C GLN A 94 0.56 -1.91 0.27
N ILE A 95 1.27 -0.80 0.08
CA ILE A 95 1.30 -0.06 -1.17
C ILE A 95 2.72 -0.20 -1.71
N PHE A 96 2.87 -0.90 -2.82
CA PHE A 96 4.16 -1.10 -3.47
C PHE A 96 4.36 -0.06 -4.56
N LEU A 97 5.47 0.68 -4.48
CA LEU A 97 5.84 1.70 -5.45
C LEU A 97 6.96 1.16 -6.34
N GLN A 98 6.76 1.18 -7.65
CA GLN A 98 7.74 0.65 -8.60
C GLN A 98 8.58 1.73 -9.29
N THR A 99 9.88 1.48 -9.36
CA THR A 99 10.86 2.34 -10.03
C THR A 99 10.55 2.51 -11.52
N GLU A 100 10.16 1.44 -12.22
CA GLU A 100 9.84 1.49 -13.65
C GLU A 100 8.64 2.40 -13.96
N LEU A 101 7.55 2.30 -13.18
CA LEU A 101 6.39 3.19 -13.30
C LEU A 101 6.76 4.64 -13.03
N PHE A 102 7.58 4.86 -11.99
CA PHE A 102 8.02 6.19 -11.62
C PHE A 102 8.86 6.85 -12.72
N ASN A 103 9.76 6.08 -13.33
CA ASN A 103 10.62 6.52 -14.44
C ASN A 103 9.83 6.75 -15.73
N ALA A 104 8.76 5.97 -15.98
CA ALA A 104 7.82 6.18 -17.07
C ALA A 104 6.86 7.38 -16.84
N GLY A 105 7.03 8.15 -15.77
CA GLY A 105 6.23 9.33 -15.46
C GLY A 105 4.85 9.02 -14.86
N ILE A 106 4.58 7.78 -14.45
CA ILE A 106 3.37 7.41 -13.73
C ILE A 106 3.59 7.71 -12.24
N ARG A 107 2.92 8.76 -11.76
CA ARG A 107 3.01 9.22 -10.36
C ARG A 107 1.60 9.50 -9.84
N PRO A 108 1.15 8.85 -8.75
CA PRO A 108 1.89 7.91 -7.90
C PRO A 108 2.15 6.55 -8.57
N ALA A 109 3.33 5.98 -8.33
CA ALA A 109 3.85 4.78 -9.01
C ALA A 109 3.35 3.46 -8.38
N VAL A 110 2.06 3.37 -8.07
CA VAL A 110 1.47 2.23 -7.34
C VAL A 110 1.33 1.02 -8.25
N ASP A 111 1.87 -0.13 -7.82
CA ASP A 111 1.60 -1.42 -8.47
C ASP A 111 0.23 -1.96 -8.02
N PRO A 112 -0.78 -2.07 -8.91
CA PRO A 112 -2.12 -2.53 -8.56
C PRO A 112 -2.23 -4.04 -8.28
N GLY A 113 -1.26 -4.85 -8.73
CA GLY A 113 -1.23 -6.30 -8.55
C GLY A 113 -0.62 -6.72 -7.21
N ILE A 114 0.47 -6.07 -6.81
CA ILE A 114 1.18 -6.38 -5.55
C ILE A 114 0.58 -5.62 -4.36
N SER A 115 0.04 -4.41 -4.60
CA SER A 115 -0.55 -3.59 -3.54
C SER A 115 -1.91 -4.13 -3.10
N VAL A 116 -2.10 -4.25 -1.79
CA VAL A 116 -3.34 -4.78 -1.21
C VAL A 116 -3.65 -4.09 0.11
N SER A 117 -4.94 -3.98 0.42
CA SER A 117 -5.45 -3.65 1.75
C SER A 117 -6.28 -4.83 2.24
N ARG A 118 -5.92 -5.44 3.36
CA ARG A 118 -6.64 -6.57 3.95
C ARG A 118 -7.95 -6.13 4.60
N VAL A 119 -8.04 -4.88 5.07
CA VAL A 119 -9.30 -4.25 5.54
C VAL A 119 -10.29 -4.06 4.38
N GLY A 120 -9.77 -3.83 3.17
CA GLY A 120 -10.54 -3.78 1.94
C GLY A 120 -11.62 -2.69 1.94
N GLY A 121 -12.80 -3.03 1.44
CA GLY A 121 -13.91 -2.08 1.26
C GLY A 121 -14.56 -1.60 2.56
N ALA A 122 -14.18 -2.11 3.74
CA ALA A 122 -14.67 -1.60 5.02
C ALA A 122 -14.07 -0.23 5.38
N ALA A 123 -12.88 0.08 4.86
CA ALA A 123 -12.21 1.37 5.06
C ALA A 123 -12.70 2.47 4.09
N GLN A 124 -13.53 2.13 3.10
CA GLN A 124 -13.97 3.05 2.05
C GLN A 124 -15.30 3.72 2.40
N THR A 125 -15.48 4.96 1.95
CA THR A 125 -16.80 5.60 1.95
C THR A 125 -17.74 4.89 0.99
N LYS A 126 -19.05 4.93 1.27
CA LYS A 126 -20.08 4.22 0.47
C LYS A 126 -20.00 4.54 -1.02
N ILE A 127 -19.76 5.82 -1.37
CA ILE A 127 -19.68 6.28 -2.76
C ILE A 127 -18.43 5.73 -3.46
N ILE A 128 -17.26 5.82 -2.82
CA ILE A 128 -16.01 5.31 -3.39
C ILE A 128 -16.11 3.80 -3.56
N LYS A 129 -16.60 3.06 -2.57
CA LYS A 129 -16.78 1.61 -2.66
C LYS A 129 -17.63 1.18 -3.87
N LYS A 130 -18.71 1.91 -4.15
CA LYS A 130 -19.59 1.63 -5.30
C LYS A 130 -18.93 1.93 -6.64
N LEU A 131 -18.09 2.97 -6.69
CA LEU A 131 -17.48 3.45 -7.92
C LEU A 131 -16.12 2.78 -8.23
N SER A 132 -15.34 2.45 -7.20
CA SER A 132 -14.00 1.86 -7.33
C SER A 132 -14.00 0.36 -7.64
N GLY A 133 -15.17 -0.29 -7.59
CA GLY A 133 -15.31 -1.70 -7.90
C GLY A 133 -14.79 -2.01 -9.31
N GLY A 134 -13.84 -2.93 -9.41
CA GLY A 134 -13.27 -3.38 -10.68
C GLY A 134 -12.06 -2.57 -11.20
N ILE A 135 -11.77 -1.38 -10.66
CA ILE A 135 -10.65 -0.54 -11.14
C ILE A 135 -9.30 -1.22 -10.93
N ARG A 136 -9.08 -1.80 -9.74
CA ARG A 136 -7.83 -2.54 -9.44
C ARG A 136 -7.63 -3.69 -10.43
N THR A 137 -8.68 -4.47 -10.67
CA THR A 137 -8.65 -5.60 -11.60
C THR A 137 -8.36 -5.14 -13.02
N ALA A 138 -9.02 -4.06 -13.48
CA ALA A 138 -8.78 -3.48 -14.80
C ALA A 138 -7.33 -2.99 -14.96
N LEU A 139 -6.76 -2.33 -13.94
CA LEU A 139 -5.36 -1.88 -13.96
C LEU A 139 -4.35 -3.04 -13.93
N ALA A 140 -4.63 -4.10 -13.15
CA ALA A 140 -3.78 -5.29 -13.11
C ALA A 140 -3.78 -6.04 -14.46
N GLN A 141 -4.98 -6.27 -15.03
CA GLN A 141 -5.13 -6.91 -16.34
C GLN A 141 -4.53 -6.07 -17.46
N TYR A 142 -4.70 -4.74 -17.42
CA TYR A 142 -4.08 -3.83 -18.38
C TYR A 142 -2.57 -4.01 -18.43
N ARG A 143 -1.93 -4.16 -17.27
CA ARG A 143 -0.48 -4.35 -17.17
C ARG A 143 0.00 -5.66 -17.79
N GLU A 144 -0.69 -6.76 -17.47
CA GLU A 144 -0.38 -8.06 -18.08
C GLU A 144 -0.51 -7.98 -19.59
N LEU A 145 -1.64 -7.46 -20.09
CA LEU A 145 -1.89 -7.33 -21.53
C LEU A 145 -0.92 -6.36 -22.22
N ALA A 146 -0.52 -5.27 -21.57
CA ALA A 146 0.42 -4.32 -22.14
C ALA A 146 1.80 -4.94 -22.37
N ALA A 147 2.24 -5.85 -21.50
CA ALA A 147 3.47 -6.61 -21.72
C ALA A 147 3.34 -7.57 -22.92
N PHE A 148 2.23 -8.30 -23.05
CA PHE A 148 1.99 -9.19 -24.20
C PHE A 148 1.84 -8.44 -25.53
N ALA A 149 1.18 -7.28 -25.52
CA ALA A 149 0.97 -6.44 -26.69
C ALA A 149 2.27 -5.88 -27.29
N GLN A 150 3.37 -5.84 -26.53
CA GLN A 150 4.68 -5.46 -27.07
C GLN A 150 5.27 -6.54 -28.01
N PHE A 151 4.81 -7.79 -27.90
CA PHE A 151 5.34 -8.93 -28.66
C PHE A 151 4.40 -9.45 -29.76
N SER A 152 3.13 -9.05 -29.77
CA SER A 152 2.14 -9.51 -30.76
C SER A 152 1.61 -8.36 -31.60
N SER A 153 1.68 -8.49 -32.92
CA SER A 153 1.14 -7.52 -33.88
C SER A 153 -0.37 -7.64 -34.09
N ASP A 154 -0.93 -8.84 -33.92
CA ASP A 154 -2.36 -9.10 -34.08
C ASP A 154 -3.03 -9.24 -32.71
N LEU A 155 -3.66 -8.15 -32.29
CA LEU A 155 -4.55 -8.12 -31.14
C LEU A 155 -5.99 -8.09 -31.64
N ASP A 156 -6.82 -8.97 -31.08
CA ASP A 156 -8.26 -8.99 -31.29
C ASP A 156 -8.90 -7.69 -30.77
N GLU A 157 -10.11 -7.38 -31.25
CA GLU A 157 -10.79 -6.14 -30.87
C GLU A 157 -11.07 -6.02 -29.37
N ALA A 158 -11.30 -7.12 -28.66
CA ALA A 158 -11.58 -7.08 -27.23
C ALA A 158 -10.32 -6.67 -26.47
N THR A 159 -9.16 -7.25 -26.80
CA THR A 159 -7.86 -6.85 -26.23
C THR A 159 -7.53 -5.39 -26.54
N LYS A 160 -7.77 -4.90 -27.76
CA LYS A 160 -7.58 -3.48 -28.11
C LYS A 160 -8.45 -2.55 -27.27
N LYS A 161 -9.73 -2.88 -27.08
CA LYS A 161 -10.64 -2.08 -26.22
C LYS A 161 -10.18 -2.07 -24.77
N GLN A 162 -9.74 -3.21 -24.24
CA GLN A 162 -9.25 -3.33 -22.87
C GLN A 162 -7.96 -2.54 -22.65
N LEU A 163 -7.00 -2.59 -23.59
CA LEU A 163 -5.77 -1.80 -23.55
C LEU A 163 -6.07 -0.28 -23.58
N ASN A 164 -6.93 0.15 -24.51
CA ASN A 164 -7.32 1.56 -24.61
C ASN A 164 -8.02 2.06 -23.33
N HIS A 165 -8.87 1.22 -22.71
CA HIS A 165 -9.50 1.56 -21.45
C HIS A 165 -8.47 1.64 -20.32
N GLY A 166 -7.62 0.62 -20.16
CA GLY A 166 -6.61 0.56 -19.11
C GLY A 166 -5.58 1.70 -19.19
N GLN A 167 -5.21 2.13 -20.40
CA GLN A 167 -4.35 3.29 -20.62
C GLN A 167 -5.00 4.57 -20.10
N LYS A 168 -6.27 4.83 -20.44
CA LYS A 168 -7.02 6.01 -19.95
C LYS A 168 -7.18 6.00 -18.44
N VAL A 169 -7.45 4.83 -17.84
CA VAL A 169 -7.53 4.68 -16.38
C VAL A 169 -6.18 5.00 -15.75
N THR A 170 -5.09 4.49 -16.31
CA THR A 170 -3.72 4.74 -15.81
C THR A 170 -3.37 6.23 -15.86
N GLU A 171 -3.68 6.91 -16.96
CA GLU A 171 -3.47 8.36 -17.07
C GLU A 171 -4.29 9.16 -16.06
N LEU A 172 -5.55 8.77 -15.82
CA LEU A 172 -6.40 9.48 -14.87
C LEU A 172 -5.97 9.28 -13.41
N MET A 173 -5.30 8.16 -13.10
CA MET A 173 -4.74 7.90 -11.77
C MET A 173 -3.45 8.67 -11.51
N LYS A 174 -2.87 9.35 -12.52
CA LYS A 174 -1.73 10.24 -12.30
C LYS A 174 -2.17 11.48 -11.52
N GLN A 175 -1.43 11.81 -10.47
CA GLN A 175 -1.71 12.91 -9.59
C GLN A 175 -0.40 13.61 -9.20
N LYS A 176 -0.41 14.95 -9.25
CA LYS A 176 0.72 15.77 -8.80
C LYS A 176 0.85 15.71 -7.28
N GLN A 177 2.09 15.82 -6.80
CA GLN A 177 2.37 15.98 -5.39
C GLN A 177 1.74 17.29 -4.87
N TYR A 178 1.29 17.28 -3.61
CA TYR A 178 0.65 18.42 -2.94
C TYR A 178 -0.68 18.89 -3.53
N ALA A 179 -1.31 18.09 -4.40
CA ALA A 179 -2.64 18.36 -4.94
C ALA A 179 -3.65 17.29 -4.49
N PRO A 180 -3.93 17.14 -3.19
CA PRO A 180 -4.89 16.14 -2.71
C PRO A 180 -6.29 16.44 -3.23
N MET A 181 -7.02 15.39 -3.62
CA MET A 181 -8.41 15.50 -4.06
C MET A 181 -9.34 15.12 -2.92
N SER A 182 -10.41 15.89 -2.73
CA SER A 182 -11.50 15.54 -1.84
C SER A 182 -12.22 14.27 -2.30
N VAL A 183 -12.96 13.63 -1.39
CA VAL A 183 -13.73 12.41 -1.70
C VAL A 183 -14.73 12.65 -2.84
N PHE A 184 -15.32 13.86 -2.92
CA PHE A 184 -16.27 14.22 -3.97
C PHE A 184 -15.59 14.34 -5.33
N GLU A 185 -14.44 15.01 -5.41
CA GLU A 185 -13.69 15.14 -6.66
C GLU A 185 -13.22 13.76 -7.15
N GLN A 186 -12.69 12.93 -6.26
CA GLN A 186 -12.33 11.54 -6.58
C GLN A 186 -13.53 10.75 -7.13
N ALA A 187 -14.70 10.87 -6.49
CA ALA A 187 -15.90 10.19 -6.95
C ALA A 187 -16.33 10.63 -8.36
N VAL A 188 -16.28 11.93 -8.67
CA VAL A 188 -16.64 12.45 -10.00
C VAL A 188 -15.65 11.96 -11.07
N VAL A 189 -14.35 12.00 -10.76
CA VAL A 189 -13.29 11.52 -11.65
C VAL A 189 -13.46 10.02 -11.95
N ILE A 190 -13.69 9.21 -10.92
CA ILE A 190 -13.91 7.77 -11.07
C ILE A 190 -15.22 7.49 -11.83
N LEU A 191 -16.29 8.24 -11.57
CA LEU A 191 -17.56 8.08 -12.28
C LEU A 191 -17.40 8.31 -13.78
N ARG A 192 -16.56 9.29 -14.19
CA ARG A 192 -16.28 9.57 -15.59
C ARG A 192 -15.59 8.40 -16.29
N LEU A 193 -14.70 7.68 -15.60
CA LEU A 193 -14.09 6.45 -16.15
C LEU A 193 -15.14 5.37 -16.42
N LYS A 194 -16.07 5.18 -15.48
CA LYS A 194 -17.07 4.11 -15.56
C LYS A 194 -18.12 4.34 -16.65
N LYS A 195 -18.39 5.60 -17.01
CA LYS A 195 -19.35 5.96 -18.08
C LYS A 195 -18.70 6.08 -19.47
N ALA A 196 -17.37 6.10 -19.55
CA ALA A 196 -16.64 6.25 -20.81
C ALA A 196 -16.31 4.90 -21.49
N THR A 197 -16.76 3.79 -20.89
CA THR A 197 -16.90 2.44 -21.46
C THR A 197 -18.33 2.21 -21.89
#